data_AF-A0A1M3B6W9-F1
#
_entry.id   AF-A0A1M3B6W9-F1
#
_cell.length_a   1.000
_cell.length_b   1.000
_cell.length_c   1.000
_cell.angle_alpha   90.00
_cell.angle_beta   90.00
_cell.angle_gamma   90.00
#
_symmetry.space_group_name_H-M   'P 1'
#
loop_
_entity.id
_entity.type
_entity.pdbx_description
1 polymer ?
#
loop_
_entity_poly.entity_id
_entity_poly.type
_entity_poly.pdbx_seq_one_letter_code
_entity_poly.pdbx_strand_id
1 'polypeptide(L)'
;MAYKTTSSHLDNGLVGLGTWCRLSGGEPGRFQTYGLGPTDEEIIRLPNAQIKKERDDSSFKEAAARAYGFWTNSSTSGKSDYLDRKDVGYYGIRFRQGQYENVAVVPMYDIDGWLWNYQLLNPDGSKRDLKGGRIEGLFHSLGSFSDSLRVGVAESYVTAATCMENTGIPCICCFGCNNIKNVISVLADRYPRLRFTIFADNDRHLDQNQGVLKAQEVCEIYSGRVSTCHS
;
A
#
# COMPACT_ATOMS: atom_id res chain seq x y z
N MET A 1 -16.56 -10.66 -28.10
CA MET A 1 -17.02 -11.42 -26.93
C MET A 1 -18.12 -10.63 -26.27
N ALA A 2 -19.30 -11.23 -26.09
CA ALA A 2 -20.44 -10.57 -25.45
C ALA A 2 -20.32 -10.75 -23.93
N TYR A 3 -20.42 -9.66 -23.19
CA TYR A 3 -20.34 -9.64 -21.74
C TYR A 3 -21.76 -9.70 -21.17
N LYS A 4 -22.00 -10.59 -20.21
CA LYS A 4 -23.22 -10.57 -19.41
C LYS A 4 -22.84 -10.59 -17.94
N THR A 5 -23.06 -9.46 -17.29
CA THR A 5 -22.88 -9.28 -15.85
C THR A 5 -24.18 -9.67 -15.15
N THR A 6 -24.08 -10.50 -14.12
CA THR A 6 -25.18 -10.73 -13.17
C THR A 6 -24.65 -10.55 -11.76
N SER A 7 -25.24 -9.63 -11.01
CA SER A 7 -24.95 -9.38 -9.60
C SER A 7 -25.73 -10.36 -8.71
N SER A 8 -25.13 -10.77 -7.60
CA SER A 8 -25.86 -11.40 -6.50
C SER A 8 -25.33 -10.87 -5.17
N HIS A 9 -26.25 -10.58 -4.25
CA HIS A 9 -25.96 -10.11 -2.90
C HIS A 9 -25.67 -11.33 -2.01
N LEU A 10 -24.62 -11.24 -1.18
CA LEU A 10 -24.29 -12.28 -0.20
C LEU A 10 -24.71 -11.84 1.21
N ASP A 11 -24.98 -12.83 2.07
CA ASP A 11 -25.56 -12.67 3.43
C ASP A 11 -24.70 -11.84 4.40
N ASN A 12 -23.47 -11.48 4.03
CA ASN A 12 -22.57 -10.60 4.77
C ASN A 12 -22.56 -9.14 4.25
N GLY A 13 -23.50 -8.77 3.37
CA GLY A 13 -23.64 -7.40 2.85
C GLY A 13 -22.69 -7.05 1.68
N LEU A 14 -21.88 -7.99 1.19
CA LEU A 14 -21.01 -7.76 0.04
C LEU A 14 -21.72 -7.99 -1.31
N VAL A 15 -21.38 -7.19 -2.32
CA VAL A 15 -21.80 -7.39 -3.72
C VAL A 15 -20.64 -8.04 -4.48
N GLY A 16 -20.84 -9.29 -4.93
CA GLY A 16 -19.85 -9.98 -5.77
C GLY A 16 -20.00 -9.61 -7.24
N LEU A 17 -18.91 -9.20 -7.90
CA LEU A 17 -18.81 -9.11 -9.35
C LEU A 17 -17.95 -10.27 -9.88
N GLY A 18 -18.61 -11.32 -10.39
CA GLY A 18 -17.93 -12.39 -11.11
C GLY A 18 -17.70 -12.00 -12.57
N THR A 19 -16.44 -11.91 -13.01
CA THR A 19 -16.10 -11.85 -14.43
C THR A 19 -15.51 -13.19 -14.85
N TRP A 20 -16.08 -13.80 -15.89
CA TRP A 20 -15.59 -15.06 -16.46
C TRP A 20 -14.42 -14.79 -17.42
N CYS A 21 -13.28 -15.46 -17.24
CA CYS A 21 -12.22 -15.50 -18.27
C CYS A 21 -11.70 -16.94 -18.45
N ARG A 22 -11.41 -17.32 -19.71
CA ARG A 22 -10.76 -18.59 -20.06
C ARG A 22 -9.25 -18.41 -20.02
N LEU A 23 -8.54 -19.30 -19.31
CA LEU A 23 -7.08 -19.38 -19.34
C LEU A 23 -6.59 -20.28 -20.49
N SER A 24 -5.30 -20.17 -20.82
CA SER A 24 -4.60 -20.98 -21.84
C SER A 24 -4.58 -22.46 -21.43
N GLY A 25 -5.59 -23.19 -21.90
CA GLY A 25 -5.84 -24.59 -21.55
C GLY A 25 -7.33 -24.97 -21.53
N GLY A 26 -8.25 -23.99 -21.51
CA GLY A 26 -9.69 -24.24 -21.61
C GLY A 26 -10.39 -24.56 -20.28
N GLU A 27 -9.65 -24.73 -19.19
CA GLU A 27 -10.22 -24.93 -17.86
C GLU A 27 -10.64 -23.60 -17.21
N PRO A 28 -11.84 -23.52 -16.60
CA PRO A 28 -12.31 -22.32 -15.91
C PRO A 28 -11.59 -22.09 -14.59
N GLY A 29 -10.76 -21.05 -14.51
CA GLY A 29 -10.20 -20.55 -13.25
C GLY A 29 -11.20 -19.69 -12.49
N ARG A 30 -11.45 -20.01 -11.22
CA ARG A 30 -12.35 -19.27 -10.33
C ARG A 30 -11.51 -18.36 -9.44
N PHE A 31 -11.59 -17.04 -9.61
CA PHE A 31 -11.04 -16.10 -8.64
C PHE A 31 -12.19 -15.45 -7.86
N GLN A 32 -12.20 -15.70 -6.54
CA GLN A 32 -13.06 -15.02 -5.60
C GLN A 32 -12.30 -13.81 -5.07
N THR A 33 -12.75 -12.60 -5.37
CA THR A 33 -12.34 -11.41 -4.61
C THR A 33 -13.36 -11.19 -3.51
N TYR A 34 -12.89 -11.17 -2.26
CA TYR A 34 -13.68 -10.80 -1.08
C TYR A 34 -13.14 -9.48 -0.52
N GLY A 35 -14.05 -8.53 -0.31
CA GLY A 35 -13.82 -7.37 0.55
C GLY A 35 -13.98 -6.04 -0.15
N LEU A 36 -14.83 -5.18 0.43
CA LEU A 36 -14.65 -3.74 0.32
C LEU A 36 -13.29 -3.43 0.96
N GLY A 37 -12.40 -2.77 0.23
CA GLY A 37 -11.29 -2.09 0.88
C GLY A 37 -11.84 -1.13 1.94
N PRO A 38 -11.07 -0.82 3.01
CA PRO A 38 -11.56 0.10 4.03
C PRO A 38 -12.07 1.37 3.36
N THR A 39 -13.27 1.78 3.74
CA THR A 39 -13.91 2.98 3.21
C THR A 39 -13.03 4.20 3.48
N ASP A 40 -13.19 5.29 2.71
CA ASP A 40 -12.49 6.55 2.99
C ASP A 40 -12.67 6.98 4.46
N GLU A 41 -13.78 6.61 5.11
CA GLU A 41 -14.04 6.85 6.54
C GLU A 41 -13.23 5.96 7.50
N GLU A 42 -12.84 4.76 7.08
CA GLU A 42 -12.00 3.81 7.85
C GLU A 42 -10.50 4.03 7.62
N ILE A 43 -10.12 4.57 6.46
CA ILE A 43 -8.74 5.01 6.15
C ILE A 43 -8.45 6.40 6.74
N ILE A 44 -9.48 7.24 6.91
CA ILE A 44 -9.31 8.65 7.22
C ILE A 44 -10.12 9.02 8.48
N ARG A 45 -9.49 8.89 9.66
CA ARG A 45 -9.78 9.87 10.72
C ARG A 45 -9.17 11.18 10.26
N LEU A 46 -9.91 12.00 9.51
CA LEU A 46 -9.54 13.40 9.27
C LEU A 46 -9.45 14.04 10.66
N PRO A 47 -8.27 14.45 11.15
CA PRO A 47 -8.26 15.36 12.27
C PRO A 47 -8.76 16.68 11.67
N ASN A 48 -9.87 17.18 12.21
CA ASN A 48 -10.31 18.55 11.99
C ASN A 48 -9.11 19.48 11.98
N ALA A 49 -9.14 20.47 11.09
CA ALA A 49 -8.16 21.52 10.91
C ALA A 49 -7.95 22.39 12.17
N GLN A 50 -7.47 21.78 13.25
CA GLN A 50 -7.02 22.40 14.48
C GLN A 50 -5.69 21.76 14.84
N ILE A 51 -4.68 22.27 14.14
CA ILE A 51 -3.34 22.57 14.62
C ILE A 51 -3.16 22.18 16.10
N LYS A 52 -2.60 21.00 16.35
CA LYS A 52 -1.71 20.85 17.50
C LYS A 52 -0.32 21.29 17.03
N LYS A 53 0.07 22.48 17.50
CA LYS A 53 1.47 22.91 17.62
C LYS A 53 2.32 21.72 18.10
N GLU A 54 3.57 21.62 17.62
CA GLU A 54 4.63 20.69 18.07
C GLU A 54 4.87 19.40 17.26
N ARG A 55 4.87 19.48 15.92
CA ARG A 55 5.82 18.65 15.13
C ARG A 55 6.63 19.55 14.22
N ASP A 56 7.95 19.50 14.40
CA ASP A 56 8.94 20.43 13.85
C ASP A 56 9.25 20.16 12.36
N ASP A 57 8.23 19.87 11.55
CA ASP A 57 8.36 19.63 10.10
C ASP A 57 7.87 20.83 9.28
N SER A 58 8.25 22.03 9.72
CA SER A 58 7.98 23.29 9.00
C SER A 58 8.41 23.23 7.53
N SER A 59 9.54 22.56 7.27
CA SER A 59 10.17 22.43 5.95
C SER A 59 9.34 21.65 4.94
N PHE A 60 8.46 20.75 5.38
CA PHE A 60 7.70 19.85 4.48
C PHE A 60 6.26 20.30 4.22
N LYS A 61 5.78 21.36 4.89
CA LYS A 61 4.37 21.81 4.80
C LYS A 61 3.95 22.14 3.37
N GLU A 62 4.80 22.80 2.60
CA GLU A 62 4.52 23.14 1.20
C GLU A 62 4.44 21.90 0.31
N ALA A 63 5.31 20.91 0.55
CA ALA A 63 5.25 19.64 -0.15
C ALA A 63 3.98 18.85 0.22
N ALA A 64 3.61 18.81 1.51
CA ALA A 64 2.38 18.16 1.95
C ALA A 64 1.13 18.80 1.34
N ALA A 65 1.07 20.13 1.25
CA ALA A 65 -0.03 20.84 0.59
C ALA A 65 -0.12 20.49 -0.91
N ARG A 66 1.01 20.40 -1.61
CA ARG A 66 1.07 19.93 -3.00
C ARG A 66 0.64 18.47 -3.14
N ALA A 67 1.08 17.60 -2.23
CA ALA A 67 0.67 16.19 -2.19
C ALA A 67 -0.84 16.06 -2.04
N TYR A 68 -1.42 16.78 -1.07
CA TYR A 68 -2.85 16.79 -0.83
C TYR A 68 -3.64 17.30 -2.05
N GLY A 69 -3.23 18.44 -2.64
CA GLY A 69 -3.86 18.97 -3.84
C GLY A 69 -3.76 18.02 -5.04
N PHE A 70 -2.63 17.34 -5.21
CA PHE A 70 -2.46 16.35 -6.28
C PHE A 70 -3.35 15.12 -6.05
N TRP A 71 -3.43 14.63 -4.82
CA TRP A 71 -4.24 13.48 -4.41
C TRP A 71 -5.73 13.73 -4.58
N THR A 72 -6.24 14.86 -4.06
CA THR A 72 -7.68 15.20 -4.13
C THR A 72 -8.18 15.34 -5.56
N ASN A 73 -7.33 15.85 -6.46
CA ASN A 73 -7.62 15.98 -7.89
C ASN A 73 -7.36 14.69 -8.69
N SER A 74 -6.85 13.62 -8.06
CA SER A 74 -6.69 12.31 -8.71
C SER A 74 -8.00 11.51 -8.61
N SER A 75 -8.29 10.73 -9.64
CA SER A 75 -9.53 9.94 -9.73
C SER A 75 -9.48 8.73 -8.81
N THR A 76 -10.60 8.39 -8.18
CA THR A 76 -10.74 7.15 -7.39
C THR A 76 -10.95 5.92 -8.27
N SER A 77 -11.26 6.11 -9.55
CA SER A 77 -11.41 5.05 -10.55
C SER A 77 -10.45 5.26 -11.72
N GLY A 78 -9.84 4.19 -12.20
CA GLY A 78 -8.93 4.25 -13.34
C GLY A 78 -8.19 2.94 -13.55
N LYS A 79 -7.10 3.02 -14.32
CA LYS A 79 -6.22 1.89 -14.62
C LYS A 79 -4.77 2.31 -14.47
N SER A 80 -3.90 1.33 -14.25
CA SER A 80 -2.45 1.52 -14.24
C SER A 80 -1.76 0.44 -15.06
N ASP A 81 -1.13 0.84 -16.16
CA ASP A 81 -0.37 -0.08 -17.01
C ASP A 81 0.79 -0.73 -16.23
N TYR A 82 1.32 -0.01 -15.23
CA TYR A 82 2.36 -0.52 -14.34
C TYR A 82 1.86 -1.71 -13.51
N LEU A 83 0.74 -1.52 -12.80
CA LEU A 83 0.19 -2.53 -11.90
C LEU A 83 -0.40 -3.71 -12.68
N ASP A 84 -1.00 -3.46 -13.85
CA ASP A 84 -1.52 -4.50 -14.74
C ASP A 84 -0.39 -5.42 -15.22
N ARG A 85 0.78 -4.88 -15.56
CA ARG A 85 1.97 -5.71 -15.90
C ARG A 85 2.56 -6.44 -14.70
N LYS A 86 2.40 -5.90 -13.50
CA LYS A 86 2.85 -6.54 -12.25
C LYS A 86 1.85 -7.54 -11.70
N ASP A 87 0.67 -7.64 -12.32
CA ASP A 87 -0.41 -8.56 -11.98
C ASP A 87 -0.84 -8.46 -10.52
N VAL A 88 -1.10 -7.23 -10.06
CA VAL A 88 -1.57 -6.93 -8.69
C VAL A 88 -2.70 -5.92 -8.69
N GLY A 89 -3.56 -6.01 -7.68
CA GLY A 89 -4.73 -5.17 -7.50
C GLY A 89 -4.48 -3.73 -7.04
N TYR A 90 -5.57 -2.96 -6.99
CA TYR A 90 -5.58 -1.55 -6.64
C TYR A 90 -6.22 -1.36 -5.25
N TYR A 91 -5.43 -0.94 -4.26
CA TYR A 91 -5.82 -0.94 -2.85
C TYR A 91 -5.55 0.43 -2.24
N GLY A 92 -6.60 1.24 -2.08
CA GLY A 92 -6.48 2.58 -1.47
C GLY A 92 -5.61 3.56 -2.28
N ILE A 93 -5.57 3.38 -3.61
CA ILE A 93 -4.79 4.23 -4.53
C ILE A 93 -5.71 5.06 -5.42
N ARG A 94 -5.15 6.07 -6.09
CA ARG A 94 -5.86 6.91 -7.07
C ARG A 94 -5.18 6.87 -8.43
N PHE A 95 -5.83 7.46 -9.43
CA PHE A 95 -5.42 7.40 -10.82
C PHE A 95 -5.33 8.78 -11.44
N ARG A 96 -4.34 8.94 -12.32
CA ARG A 96 -4.25 10.06 -13.26
C ARG A 96 -4.25 9.48 -14.67
N GLN A 97 -5.01 10.12 -15.55
CA GLN A 97 -5.22 9.71 -16.94
C GLN A 97 -5.11 10.92 -17.87
N GLY A 98 -5.01 10.67 -19.18
CA GLY A 98 -4.88 11.72 -20.20
C GLY A 98 -3.44 12.24 -20.28
N GLN A 99 -3.21 13.49 -19.87
CA GLN A 99 -1.88 14.13 -19.91
C GLN A 99 -0.80 13.42 -19.06
N TYR A 100 -1.22 12.54 -18.15
CA TYR A 100 -0.34 11.74 -17.29
C TYR A 100 -0.22 10.27 -17.75
N GLU A 101 -0.80 9.86 -18.88
CA GLU A 101 -0.97 8.43 -19.25
C GLU A 101 -1.73 7.64 -18.17
N ASN A 102 -1.69 6.30 -18.14
CA ASN A 102 -2.36 5.47 -17.11
C ASN A 102 -1.50 5.31 -15.84
N VAL A 103 -1.40 6.36 -15.04
CA VAL A 103 -0.58 6.41 -13.81
C VAL A 103 -1.39 6.05 -12.57
N ALA A 104 -0.82 5.18 -11.72
CA ALA A 104 -1.30 4.99 -10.35
C ALA A 104 -0.58 5.94 -9.38
N VAL A 105 -1.34 6.45 -8.42
CA VAL A 105 -0.90 7.36 -7.35
C VAL A 105 -1.10 6.62 -6.03
N VAL A 106 0.00 6.29 -5.36
CA VAL A 106 -0.01 5.64 -4.04
C VAL A 106 0.20 6.73 -2.99
N PRO A 107 -0.74 6.96 -2.06
CA PRO A 107 -0.58 7.98 -1.04
C PRO A 107 0.44 7.56 0.03
N MET A 108 1.05 8.52 0.73
CA MET A 108 1.92 8.25 1.88
C MET A 108 1.40 8.99 3.11
N TYR A 109 0.92 8.22 4.08
CA TYR A 109 0.35 8.73 5.32
C TYR A 109 1.32 8.57 6.49
N ASP A 110 1.22 9.44 7.49
CA ASP A 110 1.83 9.19 8.78
C ASP A 110 0.91 8.34 9.69
N ILE A 111 1.40 8.02 10.90
CA ILE A 111 0.66 7.24 11.91
C ILE A 111 -0.62 7.91 12.42
N ASP A 112 -0.80 9.21 12.13
CA ASP A 112 -1.97 10.00 12.53
C ASP A 112 -2.95 10.18 11.36
N GLY A 113 -2.66 9.61 10.19
CA GLY A 113 -3.52 9.63 9.00
C GLY A 113 -3.32 10.86 8.12
N TRP A 114 -2.29 11.67 8.34
CA TRP A 114 -2.02 12.84 7.51
C TRP A 114 -1.30 12.45 6.22
N LEU A 115 -1.80 12.94 5.09
CA LEU A 115 -1.14 12.78 3.80
C LEU A 115 0.03 13.77 3.68
N TRP A 116 1.24 13.25 3.55
CA TRP A 116 2.45 14.07 3.44
C TRP A 116 3.12 13.97 2.08
N ASN A 117 2.94 12.86 1.37
CA ASN A 117 3.61 12.57 0.10
C ASN A 117 2.78 11.56 -0.73
N TYR A 118 3.20 11.26 -1.95
CA TYR A 118 2.67 10.19 -2.80
C TYR A 118 3.80 9.60 -3.64
N GLN A 119 3.63 8.35 -4.09
CA GLN A 119 4.46 7.71 -5.11
C GLN A 119 3.63 7.51 -6.38
N LEU A 120 4.18 7.92 -7.53
CA LEU A 120 3.65 7.60 -8.84
C LEU A 120 4.24 6.29 -9.34
N LEU A 121 3.38 5.44 -9.87
CA LEU A 121 3.75 4.23 -10.61
C LEU A 121 3.45 4.47 -12.09
N ASN A 122 4.51 4.75 -12.85
CA ASN A 122 4.38 5.22 -14.23
C ASN A 122 4.34 4.06 -15.24
N PRO A 123 3.67 4.23 -16.40
CA PRO A 123 3.64 3.24 -17.46
C PRO A 123 5.02 2.81 -17.97
N ASP A 124 6.03 3.67 -17.88
CA ASP A 124 7.43 3.37 -18.27
C ASP A 124 8.16 2.42 -17.29
N GLY A 125 7.52 2.07 -16.16
CA GLY A 125 8.14 1.24 -15.11
C GLY A 125 8.79 2.05 -13.99
N SER A 126 8.94 3.36 -14.14
CA SER A 126 9.55 4.22 -13.13
C SER A 126 8.61 4.49 -11.96
N LYS A 127 9.18 4.54 -10.75
CA LYS A 127 8.49 4.98 -9.53
C LYS A 127 9.02 6.36 -9.14
N ARG A 128 8.13 7.30 -8.82
CA ARG A 128 8.53 8.68 -8.50
C ARG A 128 7.75 9.24 -7.33
N ASP A 129 8.46 9.64 -6.28
CA ASP A 129 7.87 10.30 -5.12
C ASP A 129 7.74 11.82 -5.36
N LEU A 130 6.90 12.51 -4.59
CA LEU A 130 6.87 13.97 -4.65
C LEU A 130 8.20 14.55 -4.18
N LYS A 131 8.87 15.29 -5.06
CA LYS A 131 10.15 15.93 -4.77
C LYS A 131 10.03 16.94 -3.61
N GLY A 132 10.93 16.79 -2.64
CA GLY A 132 10.97 17.62 -1.44
C GLY A 132 9.88 17.28 -0.42
N GLY A 133 9.13 16.21 -0.63
CA GLY A 133 8.23 15.65 0.38
C GLY A 133 8.98 14.77 1.38
N ARG A 134 8.47 14.71 2.60
CA ARG A 134 8.93 13.75 3.62
C ARG A 134 8.62 12.32 3.14
N ILE A 135 9.48 11.37 3.47
CA ILE A 135 9.22 9.91 3.28
C ILE A 135 9.35 9.17 4.61
N GLU A 136 10.27 9.62 5.47
CA GLU A 136 10.58 8.98 6.74
C GLU A 136 9.35 8.80 7.65
N GLY A 137 9.09 7.55 8.03
CA GLY A 137 7.97 7.14 8.87
C GLY A 137 6.60 7.19 8.18
N LEU A 138 6.55 7.52 6.88
CA LEU A 138 5.32 7.46 6.10
C LEU A 138 5.12 6.07 5.49
N PHE A 139 3.87 5.68 5.33
CA PHE A 139 3.49 4.37 4.78
C PHE A 139 2.14 4.41 4.08
N HIS A 140 1.83 3.34 3.36
CA HIS A 140 0.51 3.07 2.81
C HIS A 140 0.00 1.71 3.26
N SER A 141 -1.24 1.63 3.72
CA SER A 141 -1.85 0.39 4.17
C SER A 141 -2.78 -0.19 3.10
N LEU A 142 -2.56 -1.45 2.78
CA LEU A 142 -3.40 -2.27 1.94
C LEU A 142 -4.27 -3.11 2.90
N GLY A 143 -5.54 -2.73 3.01
CA GLY A 143 -6.47 -3.28 4.00
C GLY A 143 -6.37 -2.60 5.38
N SER A 144 -7.36 -2.86 6.23
CA SER A 144 -7.36 -2.38 7.62
C SER A 144 -6.63 -3.36 8.53
N PHE A 145 -5.75 -2.84 9.39
CA PHE A 145 -5.05 -3.64 10.40
C PHE A 145 -5.40 -3.23 11.85
N SER A 146 -6.41 -2.37 12.05
CA SER A 146 -6.84 -1.91 13.39
C SER A 146 -7.19 -3.06 14.33
N ASP A 147 -7.85 -4.08 13.79
CA ASP A 147 -8.30 -5.27 14.53
C ASP A 147 -7.43 -6.50 14.25
N SER A 148 -6.36 -6.35 13.48
CA SER A 148 -5.45 -7.44 13.15
C SER A 148 -4.38 -7.63 14.22
N LEU A 149 -4.03 -8.88 14.50
CA LEU A 149 -2.87 -9.23 15.31
C LEU A 149 -1.57 -9.31 14.50
N ARG A 150 -1.67 -9.34 13.16
CA ARG A 150 -0.53 -9.49 12.25
C ARG A 150 -0.67 -8.59 11.03
N VAL A 151 0.43 -8.01 10.60
CA VAL A 151 0.50 -7.20 9.39
C VAL A 151 1.76 -7.55 8.59
N GLY A 152 1.63 -7.63 7.27
CA GLY A 152 2.76 -7.72 6.37
C GLY A 152 3.41 -6.35 6.17
N VAL A 153 4.72 -6.29 6.05
CA VAL A 153 5.47 -5.06 5.78
C VAL A 153 6.35 -5.30 4.58
N ALA A 154 6.26 -4.46 3.57
CA ALA A 154 7.06 -4.57 2.36
C ALA A 154 7.60 -3.21 1.91
N GLU A 155 8.68 -3.24 1.15
CA GLU A 155 9.34 -2.03 0.66
C GLU A 155 8.50 -1.30 -0.39
N SER A 156 7.82 -2.06 -1.25
CA SER A 156 7.11 -1.53 -2.40
C SER A 156 5.65 -1.92 -2.41
N TYR A 157 4.83 -1.11 -3.10
CA TYR A 157 3.40 -1.36 -3.23
C TYR A 157 3.11 -2.72 -3.87
N VAL A 158 3.87 -3.10 -4.90
CA VAL A 158 3.67 -4.38 -5.62
C VAL A 158 3.88 -5.54 -4.67
N THR A 159 5.01 -5.57 -3.96
CA THR A 159 5.32 -6.61 -2.98
C THR A 159 4.26 -6.66 -1.88
N ALA A 160 3.83 -5.51 -1.34
CA ALA A 160 2.75 -5.45 -0.36
C ALA A 160 1.43 -6.02 -0.90
N ALA A 161 1.05 -5.68 -2.13
CA ALA A 161 -0.17 -6.15 -2.78
C ALA A 161 -0.12 -7.66 -3.03
N THR A 162 0.96 -8.16 -3.62
CA THR A 162 1.18 -9.60 -3.83
C THR A 162 1.13 -10.38 -2.53
N CYS A 163 1.73 -9.87 -1.45
CA CYS A 163 1.67 -10.52 -0.14
C CYS A 163 0.24 -10.56 0.39
N MET A 164 -0.49 -9.44 0.36
CA MET A 164 -1.86 -9.38 0.82
C MET A 164 -2.78 -10.34 0.04
N GLU A 165 -2.65 -10.38 -1.28
CA GLU A 165 -3.45 -11.25 -2.15
C GLU A 165 -3.19 -12.73 -1.90
N ASN A 166 -1.94 -13.12 -1.65
CA ASN A 166 -1.58 -14.51 -1.40
C ASN A 166 -1.87 -14.99 0.03
N THR A 167 -1.85 -14.09 1.01
CA THR A 167 -1.94 -14.45 2.43
C THR A 167 -3.25 -14.06 3.09
N GLY A 168 -4.01 -13.15 2.49
CA GLY A 168 -5.22 -12.57 3.06
C GLY A 168 -4.99 -11.68 4.29
N ILE A 169 -3.74 -11.39 4.67
CA ILE A 169 -3.43 -10.47 5.78
C ILE A 169 -3.21 -9.04 5.26
N PRO A 170 -3.59 -8.00 6.03
CA PRO A 170 -3.29 -6.63 5.66
C PRO A 170 -1.78 -6.41 5.49
N CYS A 171 -1.40 -5.56 4.55
CA CYS A 171 0.01 -5.26 4.26
C CYS A 171 0.30 -3.76 4.26
N ILE A 172 1.54 -3.40 4.56
CA ILE A 172 2.01 -2.01 4.61
C ILE A 172 3.16 -1.84 3.62
N CYS A 173 3.06 -0.82 2.78
CA CYS A 173 4.13 -0.37 1.90
C CYS A 173 4.92 0.76 2.57
N CYS A 174 6.24 0.57 2.70
CA CYS A 174 7.15 1.51 3.36
C CYS A 174 7.90 2.43 2.41
N PHE A 175 7.78 2.26 1.09
CA PHE A 175 8.49 3.08 0.09
C PHE A 175 10.02 3.02 0.19
N GLY A 176 10.55 1.83 0.51
CA GLY A 176 11.98 1.53 0.52
C GLY A 176 12.48 0.85 1.81
N CYS A 177 13.52 0.03 1.68
CA CYS A 177 14.14 -0.72 2.79
C CYS A 177 14.56 0.17 3.97
N ASN A 178 15.12 1.34 3.69
CA ASN A 178 15.61 2.26 4.71
C ASN A 178 14.50 2.86 5.58
N ASN A 179 13.25 2.84 5.10
CA ASN A 179 12.11 3.39 5.83
C ASN A 179 11.35 2.33 6.65
N ILE A 180 11.62 1.03 6.43
CA ILE A 180 10.96 -0.07 7.16
C ILE A 180 11.09 0.11 8.67
N LYS A 181 12.29 0.41 9.16
CA LYS A 181 12.55 0.61 10.59
C LYS A 181 11.73 1.76 11.16
N ASN A 182 11.66 2.88 10.45
CA ASN A 182 10.94 4.07 10.90
C ASN A 182 9.43 3.81 10.96
N VAL A 183 8.89 3.12 9.95
CA VAL A 183 7.47 2.73 9.90
C VAL A 183 7.13 1.70 10.98
N ILE A 184 7.94 0.65 11.14
CA ILE A 184 7.71 -0.37 12.18
C ILE A 184 7.82 0.25 13.56
N SER A 185 8.74 1.19 13.79
CA SER A 185 8.87 1.89 15.07
C SER A 185 7.59 2.61 15.45
N VAL A 186 7.08 3.49 14.59
CA VAL A 186 5.86 4.26 14.89
C VAL A 186 4.62 3.37 15.05
N LEU A 187 4.53 2.28 14.28
CA LEU A 187 3.44 1.31 14.38
C LEU A 187 3.54 0.46 15.64
N ALA A 188 4.75 0.03 16.02
CA ALA A 188 4.97 -0.81 17.18
C ALA A 188 4.64 -0.06 18.48
N ASP A 189 4.88 1.25 18.51
CA ASP A 189 4.52 2.16 19.60
C ASP A 189 3.00 2.39 19.65
N ARG A 190 2.35 2.65 18.51
CA ARG A 190 0.90 2.87 18.44
C ARG A 190 0.09 1.60 18.70
N TYR A 191 0.59 0.45 18.24
CA TYR A 191 -0.09 -0.85 18.33
C TYR A 191 0.81 -1.89 19.01
N PRO A 192 0.94 -1.86 20.36
CA PRO A 192 1.88 -2.71 21.09
C PRO A 192 1.68 -4.23 20.93
N ARG A 193 0.46 -4.65 20.54
CA ARG A 193 0.12 -6.06 20.30
C ARG A 193 0.30 -6.52 18.86
N LEU A 194 0.52 -5.57 17.93
CA LEU A 194 0.68 -5.88 16.52
C LEU A 194 2.02 -6.57 16.30
N ARG A 195 1.98 -7.66 15.52
CA ARG A 195 3.16 -8.38 15.04
C ARG A 195 3.36 -8.12 13.56
N PHE A 196 4.61 -8.03 13.14
CA PHE A 196 4.98 -7.67 11.78
C PHE A 196 5.68 -8.84 11.09
N THR A 197 5.36 -9.05 9.81
CA THR A 197 6.12 -9.94 8.94
C THR A 197 6.71 -9.12 7.81
N ILE A 198 8.03 -8.97 7.78
CA ILE A 198 8.73 -8.24 6.73
C ILE A 198 8.92 -9.15 5.52
N PHE A 199 8.36 -8.75 4.39
CA PHE A 199 8.56 -9.33 3.08
C PHE A 199 9.62 -8.50 2.35
N ALA A 200 10.86 -8.98 2.41
CA ALA A 200 11.99 -8.37 1.70
C ALA A 200 12.13 -9.01 0.31
N ASP A 201 12.30 -8.19 -0.72
CA ASP A 201 12.61 -8.70 -2.06
C ASP A 201 14.00 -9.37 -2.03
N ASN A 202 14.09 -10.60 -2.54
CA ASN A 202 15.37 -11.31 -2.60
C ASN A 202 16.10 -10.95 -3.90
N ASP A 203 16.72 -9.76 -3.94
CA ASP A 203 17.59 -9.34 -5.04
C ASP A 203 18.91 -10.14 -5.01
N ARG A 204 18.85 -11.41 -5.45
CA ARG A 204 19.98 -12.36 -5.50
C ARG A 204 21.12 -11.94 -6.44
N HIS A 205 20.97 -10.82 -7.14
CA HIS A 205 21.95 -10.29 -8.09
C HIS A 205 22.90 -9.24 -7.49
N LEU A 206 22.70 -8.86 -6.23
CA LEU A 206 23.57 -7.91 -5.52
C LEU A 206 24.46 -8.65 -4.52
N ASP A 207 25.74 -8.27 -4.45
CA ASP A 207 26.71 -8.83 -3.48
C ASP A 207 26.23 -8.66 -2.02
N GLN A 208 25.33 -7.70 -1.77
CA GLN A 208 24.70 -7.48 -0.48
C GLN A 208 23.23 -7.08 -0.66
N ASN A 209 22.30 -7.96 -0.28
CA ASN A 209 20.86 -7.65 -0.30
C ASN A 209 20.52 -6.72 0.89
N GLN A 210 20.44 -5.42 0.61
CA GLN A 210 20.14 -4.40 1.63
C GLN A 210 18.76 -4.59 2.28
N GLY A 211 17.76 -5.06 1.54
CA GLY A 211 16.42 -5.32 2.07
C GLY A 211 16.43 -6.40 3.14
N VAL A 212 17.14 -7.51 2.89
CA VAL A 212 17.30 -8.61 3.86
C VAL A 212 18.05 -8.14 5.11
N LEU A 213 19.15 -7.41 4.95
CA LEU A 213 19.92 -6.89 6.10
C LEU A 213 19.10 -5.92 6.95
N LYS A 214 18.34 -5.02 6.33
CA LYS A 214 17.46 -4.09 7.05
C LYS A 214 16.32 -4.83 7.75
N ALA A 215 15.75 -5.86 7.13
CA ALA A 215 14.74 -6.70 7.75
C ALA A 215 15.29 -7.44 8.98
N GLN A 216 16.51 -7.95 8.90
CA GLN A 216 17.20 -8.60 10.02
C GLN A 216 17.49 -7.62 11.16
N GLU A 217 18.01 -6.42 10.87
CA GLU A 217 18.24 -5.36 11.86
C GLU A 217 16.95 -5.04 12.64
N VAL A 218 15.81 -4.93 11.94
CA VAL A 218 14.52 -4.67 12.60
C VAL A 218 14.04 -5.86 13.42
N CYS A 219 14.22 -7.10 12.93
CA CYS A 219 13.91 -8.30 13.70
C CYS A 219 14.67 -8.38 15.02
N GLU A 220 15.95 -8.02 15.03
CA GLU A 220 16.76 -8.00 16.26
C GLU A 220 16.21 -6.99 17.27
N ILE A 221 15.91 -5.76 16.83
CA ILE A 221 15.36 -4.69 17.67
C ILE A 221 14.00 -5.07 18.26
N TYR A 222 13.14 -5.71 17.47
CA TYR A 222 11.77 -6.07 17.86
C TYR A 222 11.58 -7.59 18.00
N SER A 223 12.55 -8.24 18.64
CA SER A 223 12.58 -9.69 18.86
C SER A 223 11.24 -10.24 19.36
N GLY A 224 10.71 -11.28 18.72
CA GLY A 224 9.43 -11.91 19.04
C GLY A 224 8.17 -11.19 18.55
N ARG A 225 8.30 -9.97 18.01
CA ARG A 225 7.22 -9.21 17.36
C ARG A 225 7.37 -9.10 15.85
N VAL A 226 8.59 -9.16 15.33
CA VAL A 226 8.90 -9.07 13.90
C VAL A 226 9.50 -10.38 13.42
N SER A 227 9.06 -10.86 12.27
CA SER A 227 9.64 -11.99 11.54
C SER A 227 9.99 -11.58 10.11
N THR A 228 10.97 -12.23 9.49
CA THR A 228 11.27 -12.03 8.07
C THR A 228 10.74 -13.20 7.23
N CYS A 229 10.30 -12.89 6.01
CA CYS A 229 10.02 -13.87 4.96
C CYS A 229 10.86 -13.48 3.73
N HIS A 230 11.51 -14.46 3.13
CA HIS A 230 12.40 -14.28 1.99
C HIS A 230 11.94 -15.20 0.86
N SER A 231 11.89 -14.67 -0.36
CA SER A 231 11.56 -15.43 -1.59
C SER A 231 12.77 -16.10 -2.23
#